data_AF-A0A662RC43-F1
#
_entry.id   AF-A0A662RC43-F1
#
_cell.length_a   1.000
_cell.length_b   1.000
_cell.length_c   1.000
_cell.angle_alpha   90.00
_cell.angle_beta   90.00
_cell.angle_gamma   90.00
#
_symmetry.space_group_name_H-M   'P 1'
#
loop_
_entity.id
_entity.type
_entity.pdbx_description
1 polymer ?
#
loop_
_entity_poly.entity_id
_entity_poly.type
_entity_poly.pdbx_seq_one_letter_code
_entity_poly.pdbx_strand_id
1 'polypeptide(L)'
;MEIDETINTSKYTKEETAEILRDRLFETPILILIGPQGGGKTTIGIAALNENTGAIFEGHVRAAQPVIIIRRDAVQKLKEIIVEKKPLPIYDGDKQLYTEITAFDAIRSSIENIFDIFELGEIELAEKISTIAGEHEIETRLIEVIADPEELQKRRLNRKDDAHERLQTLIEKEKKYNIDSNILSIQGAKILDIINRDKIGSFTDDEISRTTSDFERIIPVEGRTLKECLQLLMKISKEEEREAGFLVHHKHKKERITSDIVVGGKHTVVGVTLLEVYIGFRQKGGVLGIEAVYKPDVVGIIEVVHSHHGGDKILSPEDQGAAERFGIIVTVIEANGNIDSTHYPRKRQLQRLLDED
;
A
#
# COMPACT_ATOMS: atom_id res chain seq x y z
N MET A 1 17.97 4.14 18.18
CA MET A 1 16.85 4.87 18.80
C MET A 1 15.91 3.85 19.43
N GLU A 2 15.35 4.09 20.61
CA GLU A 2 14.39 3.18 21.25
C GLU A 2 12.95 3.66 21.01
N ILE A 3 11.98 2.75 21.13
CA ILE A 3 10.55 3.09 21.05
C ILE A 3 10.16 3.80 22.34
N ASP A 4 9.71 5.05 22.25
CA ASP A 4 9.34 5.85 23.42
C ASP A 4 7.96 5.44 23.97
N GLU A 5 7.04 5.05 23.08
CA GLU A 5 5.65 4.75 23.42
C GLU A 5 5.03 3.78 22.41
N THR A 6 4.12 2.91 22.87
CA THR A 6 3.30 2.05 22.01
C THR A 6 1.81 2.38 22.20
N ILE A 7 1.14 2.74 21.11
CA ILE A 7 -0.29 3.04 21.06
C ILE A 7 -1.05 1.88 20.39
N ASN A 8 -1.97 1.24 21.11
CA ASN A 8 -2.86 0.23 20.53
C ASN A 8 -4.19 0.86 20.10
N THR A 9 -4.37 1.04 18.79
CA THR A 9 -5.55 1.66 18.18
C THR A 9 -6.81 0.77 18.19
N SER A 10 -6.74 -0.46 18.71
CA SER A 10 -7.92 -1.29 19.00
C SER A 10 -8.57 -0.94 20.34
N LYS A 11 -7.86 -0.22 21.21
CA LYS A 11 -8.33 0.15 22.56
C LYS A 11 -8.96 1.54 22.65
N TYR A 12 -8.84 2.33 21.59
CA TYR A 12 -9.27 3.73 21.54
C TYR A 12 -10.03 3.99 20.25
N THR A 13 -10.92 4.98 20.30
CA THR A 13 -11.54 5.55 19.10
C THR A 13 -10.53 6.36 18.28
N LYS A 14 -10.91 6.71 17.04
CA LYS A 14 -10.11 7.55 16.13
C LYS A 14 -9.83 8.92 16.75
N GLU A 15 -10.86 9.56 17.33
CA GLU A 15 -10.76 10.86 18.00
C GLU A 15 -9.87 10.81 19.25
N GLU A 16 -10.04 9.82 20.12
CA GLU A 16 -9.19 9.67 21.32
C GLU A 16 -7.72 9.46 20.94
N THR A 17 -7.46 8.63 19.92
CA THR A 17 -6.09 8.41 19.44
C THR A 17 -5.50 9.69 18.82
N ALA A 18 -6.32 10.46 18.10
CA ALA A 18 -5.90 11.73 17.53
C ALA A 18 -5.61 12.78 18.60
N GLU A 19 -6.37 12.80 19.70
CA GLU A 19 -6.13 13.68 20.85
C GLU A 19 -4.81 13.34 21.54
N ILE A 20 -4.55 12.06 21.79
CA ILE A 20 -3.25 11.59 22.30
C ILE A 20 -2.11 12.10 21.41
N LEU A 21 -2.20 11.95 20.09
CA LEU A 21 -1.16 12.44 19.17
C LEU A 21 -1.00 13.96 19.20
N ARG A 22 -2.07 14.73 19.39
CA ARG A 22 -1.99 16.20 19.51
C ARG A 22 -1.26 16.61 20.79
N ASP A 23 -1.56 15.95 21.91
CA ASP A 23 -0.88 16.19 23.18
C ASP A 23 0.61 15.85 23.07
N ARG A 24 0.94 14.73 22.43
CA ARG A 24 2.33 14.34 22.19
C ARG A 24 3.06 15.32 21.28
N LEU A 25 2.40 15.88 20.26
CA LEU A 25 2.99 16.89 19.37
C LEU A 25 3.19 18.23 20.11
N PHE A 26 2.32 18.55 21.06
CA PHE A 26 2.50 19.72 21.92
C PHE A 26 3.72 19.58 22.84
N GLU A 27 3.97 18.38 23.35
CA GLU A 27 5.16 18.08 24.16
C GLU A 27 6.44 17.99 23.31
N THR A 28 6.40 17.25 22.21
CA THR A 28 7.57 16.94 21.38
C THR A 28 7.37 17.44 19.94
N PRO A 29 8.24 18.32 19.40
CA PRO A 29 7.99 18.98 18.12
C PRO A 29 7.94 18.07 16.89
N ILE A 30 8.54 16.87 16.95
CA ILE A 30 8.52 15.89 15.86
C ILE A 30 8.05 14.55 16.39
N LEU A 31 6.97 14.01 15.82
CA LEU A 31 6.50 12.66 16.08
C LEU A 31 6.80 11.75 14.89
N ILE A 32 7.32 10.57 15.16
CA ILE A 32 7.63 9.54 14.16
C ILE A 32 6.79 8.32 14.51
N LEU A 33 5.77 8.04 13.70
CA LEU A 33 4.85 6.91 13.89
C LEU A 33 5.35 5.71 13.09
N ILE A 34 5.63 4.59 13.77
CA ILE A 34 6.10 3.33 13.16
C ILE A 34 5.15 2.17 13.49
N GLY A 35 5.36 1.00 12.89
CA GLY A 35 4.62 -0.22 13.23
C GLY A 35 3.88 -0.84 12.04
N PRO A 36 3.04 -1.87 12.25
CA PRO A 36 2.52 -2.70 11.17
C PRO A 36 1.64 -1.95 10.16
N GLN A 37 1.62 -2.44 8.92
CA GLN A 37 0.69 -1.95 7.89
C GLN A 37 -0.76 -2.22 8.32
N GLY A 38 -1.55 -1.15 8.39
CA GLY A 38 -2.93 -1.19 8.90
C GLY A 38 -3.11 -0.83 10.36
N GLY A 39 -2.03 -0.57 11.10
CA GLY A 39 -2.10 -0.08 12.48
C GLY A 39 -2.79 1.28 12.62
N GLY A 40 -3.10 1.96 11.51
CA GLY A 40 -3.88 3.20 11.49
C GLY A 40 -3.06 4.48 11.41
N LYS A 41 -1.72 4.39 11.34
CA LYS A 41 -0.76 5.52 11.32
C LYS A 41 -1.20 6.72 10.48
N THR A 42 -1.42 6.51 9.18
CA THR A 42 -1.83 7.59 8.25
C THR A 42 -3.21 8.15 8.64
N THR A 43 -4.16 7.28 9.00
CA THR A 43 -5.51 7.70 9.40
C THR A 43 -5.50 8.54 10.67
N ILE A 44 -4.80 8.11 11.72
CA ILE A 44 -4.71 8.84 12.99
C ILE A 44 -3.86 10.10 12.85
N GLY A 45 -2.81 10.07 12.02
CA GLY A 45 -1.99 11.24 11.71
C GLY A 45 -2.79 12.34 11.05
N ILE A 46 -3.59 12.00 10.02
CA ILE A 46 -4.51 12.94 9.35
C ILE A 46 -5.57 13.48 10.35
N ALA A 47 -6.12 12.61 11.19
CA ALA A 47 -7.10 13.00 12.20
C ALA A 47 -6.49 13.97 13.25
N ALA A 48 -5.22 13.79 13.61
CA ALA A 48 -4.52 14.62 14.58
C ALA A 48 -4.20 16.03 14.07
N LEU A 49 -4.04 16.24 12.76
CA LEU A 49 -3.68 17.54 12.15
C LEU A 49 -4.55 18.70 12.67
N ASN A 50 -3.91 19.80 13.03
CA ASN A 50 -4.52 21.04 13.53
C ASN A 50 -3.66 22.27 13.17
N GLU A 51 -4.03 23.45 13.67
CA GLU A 51 -3.30 24.72 13.47
C GLU A 51 -1.86 24.70 13.97
N ASN A 52 -1.52 23.85 14.93
CA ASN A 52 -0.14 23.73 15.45
C ASN A 52 0.72 22.80 14.58
N THR A 53 0.13 22.08 13.63
CA THR A 53 0.89 21.22 12.72
C THR A 53 1.47 22.06 11.57
N GLY A 54 2.75 21.85 11.26
CA GLY A 54 3.45 22.49 10.17
C GLY A 54 3.66 21.57 8.98
N ALA A 55 3.94 20.29 9.22
CA ALA A 55 4.10 19.30 8.17
C ALA A 55 3.64 17.90 8.59
N ILE A 56 3.21 17.11 7.62
CA ILE A 56 2.99 15.67 7.78
C ILE A 56 3.55 14.92 6.56
N PHE A 57 4.39 13.94 6.82
CA PHE A 57 5.02 13.15 5.78
C PHE A 57 4.79 11.66 5.98
N GLU A 58 4.90 10.93 4.89
CA GLU A 58 4.90 9.47 4.87
C GLU A 58 6.21 9.01 4.22
N GLY A 59 6.93 8.13 4.92
CA GLY A 59 8.17 7.55 4.41
C GLY A 59 7.90 6.37 3.48
N HIS A 60 8.74 6.21 2.45
CA HIS A 60 8.64 5.14 1.47
C HIS A 60 9.42 3.88 1.88
N VAL A 61 9.20 3.40 3.11
CA VAL A 61 9.80 2.16 3.62
C VAL A 61 8.98 0.94 3.16
N ARG A 62 9.65 -0.18 2.85
CA ARG A 62 9.07 -1.35 2.14
C ARG A 62 8.06 -2.11 2.99
N ALA A 63 8.38 -2.40 4.25
CA ALA A 63 7.59 -3.25 5.15
C ALA A 63 6.48 -2.49 5.91
N ALA A 64 6.67 -1.20 6.14
CA ALA A 64 5.71 -0.33 6.82
C ALA A 64 5.97 1.12 6.39
N GLN A 65 4.92 1.93 6.22
CA GLN A 65 5.05 3.35 5.89
C GLN A 65 5.04 4.17 7.18
N PRO A 66 6.20 4.66 7.66
CA PRO A 66 6.22 5.52 8.83
C PRO A 66 5.56 6.85 8.49
N VAL A 67 4.88 7.44 9.48
CA VAL A 67 4.23 8.75 9.33
C VAL A 67 4.93 9.73 10.26
N ILE A 68 5.42 10.83 9.72
CA ILE A 68 6.18 11.85 10.44
C ILE A 68 5.31 13.08 10.56
N ILE A 69 5.10 13.59 11.76
CA ILE A 69 4.32 14.82 12.02
C ILE A 69 5.24 15.84 12.67
N ILE A 70 5.32 17.04 12.09
CA ILE A 70 6.20 18.12 12.56
C ILE A 70 5.36 19.32 12.96
N ARG A 71 5.62 19.84 14.16
CA ARG A 71 4.98 21.04 14.70
C ARG A 71 5.41 22.29 13.92
N ARG A 72 4.53 23.28 13.82
CA ARG A 72 4.69 24.47 12.97
C ARG A 72 5.92 25.30 13.28
N ASP A 73 6.17 25.56 14.55
CA ASP A 73 7.36 26.28 15.02
C ASP A 73 8.66 25.53 14.67
N ALA A 74 8.67 24.20 14.79
CA ALA A 74 9.81 23.38 14.37
C ALA A 74 10.03 23.43 12.86
N VAL A 75 8.96 23.39 12.04
CA VAL A 75 9.08 23.59 10.58
C VAL A 75 9.70 24.94 10.26
N GLN A 76 9.25 26.02 10.92
CA GLN A 76 9.80 27.36 10.71
C GLN A 76 11.29 27.41 11.06
N LYS A 77 11.67 26.89 12.24
CA LYS A 77 13.07 26.82 12.69
C LYS A 77 13.93 26.00 11.71
N LEU A 78 13.45 24.83 11.27
CA LEU A 78 14.18 23.95 10.34
C LEU A 78 14.40 24.57 8.95
N LYS A 79 13.47 25.41 8.47
CA LYS A 79 13.59 26.11 7.18
C LYS A 79 14.59 27.28 7.21
N GLU A 80 14.95 27.78 8.39
CA GLU A 80 15.94 28.85 8.55
C GLU A 80 17.38 28.33 8.64
N ILE A 81 17.55 27.03 8.89
CA ILE A 81 18.86 26.42 9.12
C ILE A 81 19.41 25.83 7.83
N ILE A 82 20.51 26.38 7.32
CA ILE A 82 21.19 25.86 6.12
C ILE A 82 22.19 24.77 6.52
N VAL A 83 22.01 23.56 6.00
CA VAL A 83 22.87 22.40 6.29
C VAL A 83 23.84 22.07 5.15
N GLU A 84 23.49 22.42 3.91
CA GLU A 84 24.32 22.16 2.74
C GLU A 84 24.11 23.27 1.68
N LYS A 85 25.16 23.60 0.92
CA LYS A 85 25.02 24.43 -0.30
C LYS A 85 25.39 23.59 -1.52
N LYS A 86 24.41 23.25 -2.37
CA LYS A 86 24.65 22.46 -3.58
C LYS A 86 24.93 23.37 -4.77
N PRO A 87 26.00 23.11 -5.54
CA PRO A 87 26.24 23.82 -6.78
C PRO A 87 25.14 23.49 -7.80
N LEU A 88 24.61 24.51 -8.46
CA LEU A 88 23.69 24.36 -9.57
C LEU A 88 24.47 24.28 -10.89
N PRO A 89 23.95 23.60 -11.92
CA PRO A 89 24.55 23.53 -13.25
C PRO A 89 24.28 24.81 -14.08
N ILE A 90 24.24 25.97 -13.41
CA ILE A 90 24.03 27.30 -14.01
C ILE A 90 25.02 28.28 -13.41
N TYR A 91 25.50 29.19 -14.26
CA TYR A 91 26.53 30.17 -13.94
C TYR A 91 25.99 31.58 -14.20
N ASP A 92 26.37 32.52 -13.34
CA ASP A 92 26.18 33.96 -13.55
C ASP A 92 27.54 34.59 -13.84
N GLY A 93 27.83 34.77 -15.15
CA GLY A 93 29.18 35.04 -15.63
C GLY A 93 30.15 33.91 -15.28
N ASP A 94 31.21 34.22 -14.56
CA ASP A 94 32.22 33.25 -14.11
C ASP A 94 31.90 32.60 -12.74
N LYS A 95 30.78 32.97 -12.11
CA LYS A 95 30.41 32.45 -10.78
C LYS A 95 29.38 31.33 -10.88
N GLN A 96 29.71 30.18 -10.27
CA GLN A 96 28.77 29.08 -10.10
C GLN A 96 27.68 29.47 -9.09
N LEU A 97 26.42 29.27 -9.45
CA LEU A 97 25.29 29.47 -8.54
C LEU A 97 25.13 28.28 -7.61
N TYR A 98 24.58 28.52 -6.43
CA TYR A 98 24.33 27.50 -5.42
C TYR A 98 22.88 27.56 -4.98
N THR A 99 22.34 26.40 -4.60
CA THR A 99 21.09 26.30 -3.86
C THR A 99 21.41 25.94 -2.42
N GLU A 100 20.73 26.60 -1.48
CA GLU A 100 20.86 26.31 -0.06
C GLU A 100 19.84 25.23 0.31
N ILE A 101 20.31 24.17 0.96
CA ILE A 101 19.49 23.08 1.46
C ILE A 101 19.29 23.33 2.94
N THR A 102 18.03 23.44 3.34
CA THR A 102 17.67 23.63 4.74
C THR A 102 17.67 22.31 5.50
N ALA A 103 17.72 22.35 6.84
CA ALA A 103 17.55 21.17 7.67
C ALA A 103 16.17 20.51 7.40
N PHE A 104 15.15 21.32 7.12
CA PHE A 104 13.83 20.84 6.69
C PHE A 104 13.90 20.05 5.37
N ASP A 105 14.63 20.56 4.37
CA ASP A 105 14.80 19.88 3.08
C ASP A 105 15.59 18.58 3.23
N ALA A 106 16.59 18.55 4.11
CA ALA A 106 17.36 17.34 4.40
C ALA A 106 16.50 16.26 5.09
N ILE A 107 15.65 16.64 6.05
CA ILE A 107 14.68 15.74 6.67
C ILE A 107 13.69 15.23 5.63
N ARG A 108 13.08 16.12 4.84
CA ARG A 108 12.12 15.76 3.79
C ARG A 108 12.74 14.79 2.78
N SER A 109 13.93 15.10 2.29
CA SER A 109 14.68 14.25 1.37
C SER A 109 14.99 12.88 1.98
N SER A 110 15.32 12.81 3.27
CA SER A 110 15.57 11.55 3.97
C SER A 110 14.30 10.69 4.02
N ILE A 111 13.14 11.30 4.26
CA ILE A 111 11.84 10.63 4.29
C ILE A 111 11.45 10.09 2.89
N GLU A 112 11.65 10.92 1.85
CA GLU A 112 11.27 10.58 0.48
C GLU A 112 12.21 9.53 -0.15
N ASN A 113 13.49 9.49 0.25
CA ASN A 113 14.52 8.67 -0.39
C ASN A 113 15.01 7.46 0.44
N ILE A 114 14.43 7.22 1.62
CA ILE A 114 14.80 6.05 2.44
C ILE A 114 14.57 4.76 1.64
N PHE A 115 15.64 3.96 1.47
CA PHE A 115 15.60 2.71 0.71
C PHE A 115 15.88 1.54 1.65
N ASP A 116 14.82 0.84 2.03
CA ASP A 116 14.89 -0.26 2.98
C ASP A 116 15.30 -1.57 2.29
N ILE A 117 16.48 -2.09 2.64
CA ILE A 117 17.01 -3.37 2.14
C ILE A 117 16.76 -4.52 3.14
N PHE A 118 16.47 -4.21 4.42
CA PHE A 118 16.51 -5.20 5.52
C PHE A 118 15.40 -5.06 6.58
N GLU A 119 14.29 -4.37 6.31
CA GLU A 119 13.19 -4.10 7.28
C GLU A 119 13.61 -3.23 8.47
N LEU A 120 14.81 -2.63 8.41
CA LEU A 120 15.33 -1.69 9.40
C LEU A 120 15.01 -0.23 9.04
N GLY A 121 14.33 -0.02 7.90
CA GLY A 121 14.12 1.30 7.32
C GLY A 121 13.35 2.27 8.22
N GLU A 122 12.43 1.79 9.07
CA GLU A 122 11.69 2.66 10.00
C GLU A 122 12.59 3.23 11.10
N ILE A 123 13.43 2.39 11.73
CA ILE A 123 14.35 2.83 12.79
C ILE A 123 15.50 3.65 12.22
N GLU A 124 16.05 3.25 11.06
CA GLU A 124 17.10 4.03 10.39
C GLU A 124 16.60 5.41 9.94
N LEU A 125 15.36 5.48 9.43
CA LEU A 125 14.73 6.75 9.11
C LEU A 125 14.55 7.60 10.37
N ALA A 126 14.05 7.00 11.44
CA ALA A 126 13.86 7.70 12.70
C ALA A 126 15.19 8.27 13.23
N GLU A 127 16.26 7.47 13.24
CA GLU A 127 17.60 7.90 13.65
C GLU A 127 18.14 9.04 12.80
N LYS A 128 17.95 9.00 11.46
CA LYS A 128 18.37 10.10 10.58
C LYS A 128 17.62 11.39 10.89
N ILE A 129 16.31 11.33 11.06
CA ILE A 129 15.48 12.50 11.40
C ILE A 129 15.91 13.05 12.76
N SER A 130 16.05 12.18 13.77
CA SER A 130 16.49 12.55 15.11
C SER A 130 17.89 13.16 15.15
N THR A 131 18.80 12.68 14.30
CA THR A 131 20.15 13.25 14.19
C THR A 131 20.08 14.67 13.64
N ILE A 132 19.43 14.87 12.48
CA ILE A 132 19.33 16.19 11.84
C ILE A 132 18.58 17.19 12.75
N ALA A 133 17.48 16.76 13.38
CA ALA A 133 16.72 17.60 14.29
C ALA A 133 17.48 17.90 15.59
N GLY A 134 18.17 16.89 16.13
CA GLY A 134 18.91 16.98 17.39
C GLY A 134 20.14 17.90 17.31
N GLU A 135 20.81 17.96 16.16
CA GLU A 135 21.88 18.95 15.88
C GLU A 135 21.41 20.40 16.03
N HIS A 136 20.09 20.61 16.07
CA HIS A 136 19.44 21.92 16.15
C HIS A 136 18.49 22.03 17.36
N GLU A 137 18.69 21.20 18.38
CA GLU A 137 17.91 21.21 19.64
C GLU A 137 16.40 21.02 19.41
N ILE A 138 16.03 20.22 18.41
CA ILE A 138 14.63 19.85 18.14
C ILE A 138 14.46 18.39 18.54
N GLU A 139 13.65 18.15 19.56
CA GLU A 139 13.37 16.82 20.05
C GLU A 139 12.44 16.04 19.11
N THR A 140 12.67 14.74 19.04
CA THR A 140 11.87 13.77 18.28
C THR A 140 11.35 12.68 19.20
N ARG A 141 10.16 12.16 18.94
CA ARG A 141 9.57 11.02 19.66
C ARG A 141 9.16 9.93 18.69
N LEU A 142 9.59 8.69 18.96
CA LEU A 142 9.25 7.49 18.20
C LEU A 142 8.09 6.75 18.87
N ILE A 143 6.96 6.67 18.17
CA ILE A 143 5.73 6.04 18.65
C ILE A 143 5.40 4.83 17.79
N GLU A 144 5.29 3.66 18.40
CA GLU A 144 4.82 2.46 17.73
C GLU A 144 3.29 2.38 17.77
N VAL A 145 2.67 2.24 16.60
CA VAL A 145 1.22 2.18 16.46
C VAL A 145 0.81 0.76 16.06
N ILE A 146 0.18 0.06 16.98
CA ILE A 146 -0.29 -1.32 16.81
C ILE A 146 -1.82 -1.41 16.78
N ALA A 147 -2.32 -2.56 16.35
CA ALA A 147 -3.72 -2.94 16.43
C ALA A 147 -3.81 -4.47 16.55
N ASP A 148 -4.91 -4.94 17.12
CA ASP A 148 -5.16 -6.36 17.27
C ASP A 148 -5.31 -7.04 15.89
N PRO A 149 -4.85 -8.30 15.70
CA PRO A 149 -4.81 -8.95 14.39
C PRO A 149 -6.15 -9.03 13.65
N GLU A 150 -7.24 -9.29 14.37
CA GLU A 150 -8.60 -9.34 13.81
C GLU A 150 -9.06 -7.97 13.31
N GLU A 151 -8.68 -6.91 14.04
CA GLU A 151 -9.00 -5.53 13.71
C GLU A 151 -8.16 -5.03 12.53
N LEU A 152 -6.88 -5.42 12.47
CA LEU A 152 -6.03 -5.22 11.30
C LEU A 152 -6.64 -5.85 10.04
N GLN A 153 -7.21 -7.05 10.15
CA GLN A 153 -7.86 -7.73 9.03
C GLN A 153 -9.13 -7.00 8.59
N LYS A 154 -10.02 -6.63 9.51
CA LYS A 154 -11.23 -5.84 9.19
C LYS A 154 -10.89 -4.50 8.54
N ARG A 155 -9.91 -3.77 9.08
CA ARG A 155 -9.43 -2.49 8.54
C ARG A 155 -8.71 -2.63 7.20
N ARG A 156 -8.21 -3.81 6.84
CA ARG A 156 -7.70 -4.09 5.48
C ARG A 156 -8.86 -4.25 4.49
N LEU A 157 -9.94 -4.90 4.92
CA LEU A 157 -11.11 -5.17 4.08
C LEU A 157 -11.94 -3.91 3.76
N ASN A 158 -12.08 -3.00 4.73
CA ASN A 158 -12.92 -1.81 4.60
C ASN A 158 -12.15 -0.52 4.23
N ARG A 159 -10.85 -0.64 3.94
CA ARG A 159 -9.89 0.46 3.82
C ARG A 159 -10.12 1.42 2.65
N LYS A 160 -11.07 1.12 1.77
CA LYS A 160 -11.42 1.97 0.61
C LYS A 160 -12.67 2.80 0.87
N ASP A 161 -13.55 2.34 1.77
CA ASP A 161 -14.83 2.98 2.07
C ASP A 161 -14.59 4.32 2.78
N ASP A 162 -13.46 4.44 3.50
CA ASP A 162 -13.00 5.64 4.19
C ASP A 162 -11.92 6.41 3.42
N ALA A 163 -11.52 5.98 2.22
CA ALA A 163 -10.43 6.59 1.47
C ALA A 163 -10.77 8.00 0.98
N HIS A 164 -12.01 8.19 0.52
CA HIS A 164 -12.53 9.50 0.11
C HIS A 164 -12.55 10.47 1.30
N GLU A 165 -13.12 10.06 2.44
CA GLU A 165 -13.19 10.87 3.66
C GLU A 165 -11.79 11.24 4.18
N ARG A 166 -10.84 10.29 4.15
CA ARG A 166 -9.45 10.54 4.59
C ARG A 166 -8.73 11.52 3.68
N LEU A 167 -8.85 11.35 2.36
CA LEU A 167 -8.25 12.30 1.41
C LEU A 167 -8.91 13.68 1.54
N GLN A 168 -10.23 13.74 1.75
CA GLN A 168 -10.96 14.99 1.96
C GLN A 168 -10.49 15.70 3.21
N THR A 169 -10.43 14.99 4.33
CA THR A 169 -9.95 15.52 5.60
C THR A 169 -8.53 16.04 5.47
N LEU A 170 -7.65 15.31 4.77
CA LEU A 170 -6.28 15.75 4.53
C LEU A 170 -6.24 17.06 3.73
N ILE A 171 -6.88 17.12 2.56
CA ILE A 171 -6.88 18.31 1.69
C ILE A 171 -7.50 19.52 2.41
N GLU A 172 -8.61 19.34 3.12
CA GLU A 172 -9.27 20.41 3.87
C GLU A 172 -8.35 20.98 4.95
N LYS A 173 -7.67 20.11 5.70
CA LYS A 173 -6.74 20.55 6.75
C LYS A 173 -5.45 21.14 6.20
N GLU A 174 -4.91 20.60 5.11
CA GLU A 174 -3.77 21.18 4.40
C GLU A 174 -4.05 22.63 3.99
N LYS A 175 -5.21 22.87 3.36
CA LYS A 175 -5.61 24.22 2.93
C LYS A 175 -5.92 25.13 4.11
N LYS A 176 -6.71 24.64 5.08
CA LYS A 176 -7.14 25.42 6.24
C LYS A 176 -5.97 25.87 7.11
N TYR A 177 -4.98 24.99 7.31
CA TYR A 177 -3.89 25.23 8.23
C TYR A 177 -2.57 25.54 7.51
N ASN A 178 -2.46 25.43 6.18
CA ASN A 178 -1.21 25.58 5.43
C ASN A 178 -0.14 24.59 5.92
N ILE A 179 -0.46 23.30 5.81
CA ILE A 179 0.41 22.17 6.23
C ILE A 179 1.17 21.65 5.01
N ASP A 180 2.49 21.50 5.12
CA ASP A 180 3.30 20.82 4.10
C ASP A 180 3.08 19.30 4.16
N SER A 181 2.78 18.64 3.05
CA SER A 181 2.60 17.17 3.06
C SER A 181 3.06 16.43 1.81
N ASN A 182 3.46 15.17 1.97
CA ASN A 182 3.75 14.23 0.88
C ASN A 182 2.91 12.93 0.97
N ILE A 183 1.75 12.94 1.64
CA ILE A 183 0.93 11.74 1.74
C ILE A 183 0.36 11.41 0.35
N LEU A 184 0.87 10.35 -0.25
CA LEU A 184 0.52 9.92 -1.61
C LEU A 184 -0.12 8.52 -1.65
N SER A 185 -0.21 7.81 -0.53
CA SER A 185 -0.58 6.39 -0.50
C SER A 185 -1.94 6.07 0.12
N ILE A 186 -2.90 7.01 0.06
CA ILE A 186 -4.28 6.76 0.51
C ILE A 186 -4.92 5.66 -0.37
N GLN A 187 -4.85 4.42 0.11
CA GLN A 187 -5.37 3.23 -0.59
C GLN A 187 -6.88 3.39 -0.82
N GLY A 188 -7.32 3.28 -2.07
CA GLY A 188 -8.72 3.44 -2.48
C GLY A 188 -9.10 4.81 -3.03
N ALA A 189 -8.22 5.82 -2.93
CA ALA A 189 -8.42 7.13 -3.55
C ALA A 189 -7.89 7.17 -5.00
N LYS A 190 -8.47 8.03 -5.84
CA LYS A 190 -8.00 8.25 -7.22
C LYS A 190 -6.63 8.89 -7.22
N ILE A 191 -5.72 8.35 -8.03
CA ILE A 191 -4.34 8.86 -8.16
C ILE A 191 -4.33 10.33 -8.59
N LEU A 192 -5.21 10.73 -9.52
CA LEU A 192 -5.28 12.13 -9.96
C LEU A 192 -5.78 13.08 -8.85
N ASP A 193 -6.64 12.62 -7.95
CA ASP A 193 -7.14 13.44 -6.83
C ASP A 193 -6.04 13.61 -5.76
N ILE A 194 -5.23 12.58 -5.53
CA ILE A 194 -4.06 12.61 -4.65
C ILE A 194 -3.00 13.59 -5.19
N ILE A 195 -2.78 13.60 -6.52
CA ILE A 195 -1.77 14.46 -7.17
C ILE A 195 -2.25 15.92 -7.27
N ASN A 196 -3.49 16.15 -7.70
CA ASN A 196 -3.99 17.49 -8.00
C ASN A 196 -4.38 18.28 -6.74
N ARG A 197 -4.78 17.62 -5.64
CA ARG A 197 -5.16 18.25 -4.35
C ARG A 197 -6.22 19.36 -4.41
N ASP A 198 -6.90 19.52 -5.54
CA ASP A 198 -7.85 20.60 -5.79
C ASP A 198 -9.30 20.19 -5.54
N LYS A 199 -9.68 19.00 -6.02
CA LYS A 199 -11.02 18.40 -5.84
C LYS A 199 -10.88 16.89 -5.71
N ILE A 200 -11.80 16.28 -4.97
CA ILE A 200 -11.95 14.83 -4.90
C ILE A 200 -13.18 14.47 -5.70
N GLY A 201 -12.99 13.72 -6.78
CA GLY A 201 -14.08 13.25 -7.61
C GLY A 201 -14.75 12.03 -6.97
N SER A 202 -16.05 11.89 -7.15
CA SER A 202 -16.65 10.55 -7.09
C SER A 202 -16.10 9.71 -8.25
N PHE A 203 -15.97 8.40 -8.05
CA PHE A 203 -15.86 7.49 -9.19
C PHE A 203 -17.14 7.62 -10.03
N THR A 204 -17.01 7.78 -11.35
CA THR A 204 -18.13 7.64 -12.28
C THR A 204 -18.47 6.16 -12.44
N ASP A 205 -19.68 5.85 -12.91
CA ASP A 205 -20.12 4.46 -13.15
C ASP A 205 -19.20 3.69 -14.14
N ASP A 206 -18.39 4.43 -14.91
CA ASP A 206 -17.48 3.93 -15.93
C ASP A 206 -16.01 3.84 -15.45
N GLU A 207 -15.70 4.35 -14.24
CA GLU A 207 -14.37 4.35 -13.64
C GLU A 207 -14.23 3.19 -12.66
N ILE A 208 -13.45 2.17 -13.06
CA ILE A 208 -13.31 0.92 -12.32
C ILE A 208 -12.36 1.11 -11.13
N SER A 209 -12.90 1.16 -9.91
CA SER A 209 -12.19 0.77 -8.69
C SER A 209 -12.67 -0.63 -8.33
N ARG A 210 -11.81 -1.64 -8.41
CA ARG A 210 -12.24 -3.02 -8.19
C ARG A 210 -12.39 -3.31 -6.70
N THR A 211 -13.54 -3.84 -6.31
CA THR A 211 -14.02 -3.96 -4.94
C THR A 211 -14.62 -5.32 -4.65
N THR A 212 -14.79 -5.67 -3.38
CA THR A 212 -15.57 -6.84 -2.95
C THR A 212 -17.05 -6.79 -3.37
N SER A 213 -17.59 -5.63 -3.75
CA SER A 213 -18.92 -5.50 -4.36
C SER A 213 -18.96 -5.92 -5.84
N ASP A 214 -17.81 -6.07 -6.49
CA ASP A 214 -17.72 -6.73 -7.81
C ASP A 214 -17.79 -8.25 -7.70
N PHE A 215 -17.74 -8.76 -6.48
CA PHE A 215 -17.95 -10.17 -6.17
C PHE A 215 -19.42 -10.36 -5.88
N GLU A 216 -20.05 -11.22 -6.66
CA GLU A 216 -21.43 -11.57 -6.42
C GLU A 216 -21.56 -12.43 -5.17
N ARG A 217 -20.57 -13.30 -4.91
CA ARG A 217 -20.49 -14.08 -3.67
C ARG A 217 -19.09 -14.63 -3.39
N ILE A 218 -18.89 -15.03 -2.14
CA ILE A 218 -17.66 -15.65 -1.62
C ILE A 218 -17.99 -17.06 -1.13
N ILE A 219 -17.15 -18.04 -1.48
CA ILE A 219 -17.30 -19.44 -1.11
C ILE A 219 -16.12 -19.86 -0.24
N PRO A 220 -16.35 -20.23 1.04
CA PRO A 220 -15.30 -20.67 1.94
C PRO A 220 -14.52 -21.88 1.44
N VAL A 221 -13.19 -21.82 1.58
CA VAL A 221 -12.26 -22.91 1.19
C VAL A 221 -11.82 -23.82 2.34
N GLU A 222 -12.22 -23.50 3.57
CA GLU A 222 -11.87 -24.30 4.75
C GLU A 222 -12.35 -25.75 4.60
N GLY A 223 -11.45 -26.71 4.83
CA GLY A 223 -11.71 -28.14 4.68
C GLY A 223 -11.69 -28.66 3.24
N ARG A 224 -11.44 -27.82 2.22
CA ARG A 224 -11.34 -28.22 0.81
C ARG A 224 -9.90 -28.43 0.38
N THR A 225 -9.71 -29.40 -0.50
CA THR A 225 -8.49 -29.65 -1.25
C THR A 225 -8.39 -28.74 -2.47
N LEU A 226 -7.17 -28.58 -3.01
CA LEU A 226 -6.97 -27.84 -4.26
C LEU A 226 -7.79 -28.40 -5.42
N LYS A 227 -7.92 -29.74 -5.52
CA LYS A 227 -8.72 -30.42 -6.53
C LYS A 227 -10.20 -30.01 -6.43
N GLU A 228 -10.77 -30.02 -5.22
CA GLU A 228 -12.16 -29.62 -4.98
C GLU A 228 -12.40 -28.14 -5.31
N CYS A 229 -11.43 -27.27 -5.02
CA CYS A 229 -11.51 -25.85 -5.39
C CYS A 229 -11.48 -25.64 -6.92
N LEU A 230 -10.64 -26.37 -7.64
CA LEU A 230 -10.58 -26.32 -9.11
C LEU A 230 -11.88 -26.83 -9.75
N GLN A 231 -12.40 -27.97 -9.27
CA GLN A 231 -13.68 -28.51 -9.73
C GLN A 231 -14.84 -27.53 -9.49
N LEU A 232 -14.81 -26.80 -8.36
CA LEU A 232 -15.80 -25.78 -8.07
C LEU A 232 -15.69 -24.57 -9.02
N LEU A 233 -14.48 -24.12 -9.37
CA LEU A 233 -14.28 -23.09 -10.41
C LEU A 233 -14.86 -23.53 -11.76
N MET A 234 -14.60 -24.76 -12.18
CA MET A 234 -15.13 -25.33 -13.43
C MET A 234 -16.65 -25.35 -13.41
N LYS A 235 -17.25 -25.76 -12.27
CA LYS A 235 -18.70 -25.82 -12.09
C LYS A 235 -19.34 -24.43 -12.23
N ILE A 236 -18.80 -23.43 -11.54
CA ILE A 236 -19.30 -22.04 -11.59
C ILE A 236 -19.20 -21.49 -13.02
N SER A 237 -18.06 -21.72 -13.69
CA SER A 237 -17.87 -21.29 -15.08
C SER A 237 -18.85 -21.96 -16.05
N LYS A 238 -19.12 -23.26 -15.86
CA LYS A 238 -19.98 -24.06 -16.74
C LYS A 238 -21.47 -23.82 -16.52
N GLU A 239 -21.91 -23.80 -15.27
CA GLU A 239 -23.34 -23.78 -14.92
C GLU A 239 -23.87 -22.36 -14.76
N GLU A 240 -23.01 -21.41 -14.39
CA GLU A 240 -23.42 -20.04 -14.05
C GLU A 240 -22.85 -18.98 -14.99
N GLU A 241 -22.02 -19.39 -15.96
CA GLU A 241 -21.41 -18.49 -16.94
C GLU A 241 -20.63 -17.33 -16.28
N ARG A 242 -19.95 -17.62 -15.17
CA ARG A 242 -19.25 -16.64 -14.33
C ARG A 242 -17.78 -16.97 -14.13
N GLU A 243 -16.98 -15.92 -14.01
CA GLU A 243 -15.62 -16.04 -13.54
C GLU A 243 -15.56 -16.23 -12.03
N ALA A 244 -14.64 -17.04 -11.58
CA ALA A 244 -14.32 -17.19 -10.17
C ALA A 244 -12.83 -17.43 -9.98
N GLY A 245 -12.30 -17.18 -8.78
CA GLY A 245 -10.89 -17.40 -8.53
C GLY A 245 -10.51 -17.33 -7.06
N PHE A 246 -9.27 -17.73 -6.77
CA PHE A 246 -8.68 -17.73 -5.44
C PHE A 246 -7.14 -17.62 -5.53
N LEU A 247 -6.50 -17.41 -4.39
CA LEU A 247 -5.05 -17.32 -4.26
C LEU A 247 -4.45 -18.57 -3.63
N VAL A 248 -3.30 -18.99 -4.15
CA VAL A 248 -2.46 -20.05 -3.61
C VAL A 248 -1.09 -19.48 -3.28
N HIS A 249 -0.58 -19.79 -2.10
CA HIS A 249 0.75 -19.43 -1.67
C HIS A 249 1.68 -20.65 -1.69
N HIS A 250 2.80 -20.51 -2.37
CA HIS A 250 3.85 -21.51 -2.51
C HIS A 250 5.03 -21.17 -1.62
N LYS A 251 5.25 -21.95 -0.55
CA LYS A 251 6.36 -21.74 0.40
C LYS A 251 7.00 -23.08 0.78
N HIS A 252 8.33 -23.16 0.71
CA HIS A 252 9.10 -24.37 1.08
C HIS A 252 8.57 -25.68 0.45
N LYS A 253 8.23 -25.66 -0.84
CA LYS A 253 7.62 -26.78 -1.60
C LYS A 253 6.24 -27.24 -1.10
N LYS A 254 5.58 -26.46 -0.26
CA LYS A 254 4.17 -26.65 0.12
C LYS A 254 3.32 -25.58 -0.55
N GLU A 255 2.14 -25.99 -1.00
CA GLU A 255 1.10 -25.09 -1.48
C GLU A 255 0.00 -24.96 -0.42
N ARG A 256 -0.53 -23.75 -0.26
CA ARG A 256 -1.64 -23.48 0.64
C ARG A 256 -2.61 -22.52 -0.04
N ILE A 257 -3.89 -22.83 -0.01
CA ILE A 257 -4.94 -21.89 -0.43
C ILE A 257 -5.02 -20.77 0.62
N THR A 258 -4.85 -19.53 0.19
CA THR A 258 -4.73 -18.35 1.08
C THR A 258 -5.89 -17.36 0.94
N SER A 259 -6.85 -17.64 0.05
CA SER A 259 -8.10 -16.90 -0.03
C SER A 259 -9.28 -17.84 -0.21
N ASP A 260 -10.46 -17.36 0.17
CA ASP A 260 -11.71 -17.98 -0.27
C ASP A 260 -11.86 -17.90 -1.80
N ILE A 261 -12.77 -18.71 -2.35
CA ILE A 261 -13.14 -18.60 -3.76
C ILE A 261 -14.08 -17.42 -3.90
N VAL A 262 -13.74 -16.56 -4.83
CA VAL A 262 -14.49 -15.36 -5.12
C VAL A 262 -15.17 -15.53 -6.47
N VAL A 263 -16.47 -15.26 -6.55
CA VAL A 263 -17.25 -15.30 -7.80
C VAL A 263 -17.52 -13.88 -8.28
N GLY A 264 -17.08 -13.56 -9.50
CA GLY A 264 -17.29 -12.27 -10.12
C GLY A 264 -18.73 -12.06 -10.57
N GLY A 265 -19.18 -10.80 -10.57
CA GLY A 265 -20.37 -10.36 -11.29
C GLY A 265 -20.27 -10.58 -12.81
N LYS A 266 -21.37 -10.33 -13.52
CA LYS A 266 -21.54 -10.62 -14.96
C LYS A 266 -20.51 -9.92 -15.88
N HIS A 267 -19.84 -8.89 -15.39
CA HIS A 267 -18.84 -8.10 -16.11
C HIS A 267 -17.51 -7.98 -15.35
N THR A 268 -17.28 -8.84 -14.35
CA THR A 268 -16.09 -8.79 -13.50
C THR A 268 -14.98 -9.71 -14.02
N VAL A 269 -13.77 -9.17 -14.18
CA VAL A 269 -12.56 -9.97 -14.48
C VAL A 269 -11.86 -10.34 -13.17
N VAL A 270 -12.05 -11.56 -12.69
CA VAL A 270 -11.71 -11.96 -11.32
C VAL A 270 -10.20 -12.04 -11.06
N GLY A 271 -9.41 -12.44 -12.06
CA GLY A 271 -7.94 -12.59 -11.93
C GLY A 271 -7.25 -11.30 -11.45
N VAL A 272 -7.56 -10.17 -12.09
CA VAL A 272 -6.99 -8.86 -11.74
C VAL A 272 -7.60 -8.30 -10.44
N THR A 273 -8.88 -8.57 -10.16
CA THR A 273 -9.50 -8.11 -8.91
C THR A 273 -8.92 -8.79 -7.66
N LEU A 274 -8.58 -10.08 -7.73
CA LEU A 274 -7.91 -10.79 -6.63
C LEU A 274 -6.54 -10.21 -6.31
N LEU A 275 -5.80 -9.78 -7.34
CA LEU A 275 -4.49 -9.15 -7.21
C LEU A 275 -4.57 -7.79 -6.52
N GLU A 276 -5.54 -6.96 -6.90
CA GLU A 276 -5.73 -5.64 -6.32
C GLU A 276 -6.27 -5.69 -4.88
N VAL A 277 -7.21 -6.60 -4.60
CA VAL A 277 -7.90 -6.69 -3.30
C VAL A 277 -7.06 -7.39 -2.23
N TYR A 278 -6.34 -8.47 -2.58
CA TYR A 278 -5.69 -9.33 -1.57
C TYR A 278 -4.17 -9.17 -1.48
N ILE A 279 -3.51 -8.67 -2.52
CA ILE A 279 -2.04 -8.57 -2.54
C ILE A 279 -1.54 -7.14 -2.36
N GLY A 280 -2.28 -6.14 -2.85
CA GLY A 280 -1.96 -4.72 -2.65
C GLY A 280 -0.63 -4.32 -3.31
N PHE A 281 -0.68 -3.87 -4.56
CA PHE A 281 0.52 -3.49 -5.32
C PHE A 281 0.81 -1.98 -5.26
N ARG A 282 2.09 -1.59 -5.08
CA ARG A 282 2.58 -0.20 -5.19
C ARG A 282 3.29 0.01 -6.53
N GLN A 283 3.07 1.18 -7.15
CA GLN A 283 3.84 1.65 -8.32
C GLN A 283 5.25 2.11 -7.92
N LYS A 284 6.22 1.88 -8.80
CA LYS A 284 7.44 2.69 -8.89
C LYS A 284 7.29 3.61 -10.11
N GLY A 285 7.35 4.91 -9.90
CA GLY A 285 7.48 5.91 -10.97
C GLY A 285 8.89 6.48 -10.99
N GLY A 286 9.53 6.48 -12.16
CA GLY A 286 10.79 7.17 -12.44
C GLY A 286 10.93 7.42 -13.94
N VAL A 287 11.38 8.62 -14.31
CA VAL A 287 11.30 9.26 -15.65
C VAL A 287 12.23 8.66 -16.72
N LEU A 288 12.97 7.57 -16.46
CA LEU A 288 13.90 7.00 -17.45
C LEU A 288 13.97 5.46 -17.35
N GLY A 289 13.34 4.77 -18.31
CA GLY A 289 13.65 3.38 -18.64
C GLY A 289 12.94 2.32 -17.78
N ILE A 290 11.95 1.68 -18.39
CA ILE A 290 11.09 0.62 -17.86
C ILE A 290 11.90 -0.69 -17.76
N GLU A 291 11.95 -1.32 -16.58
CA GLU A 291 12.15 -2.76 -16.44
C GLU A 291 11.70 -3.23 -15.02
N ALA A 292 10.53 -3.88 -14.96
CA ALA A 292 9.89 -4.59 -13.83
C ALA A 292 9.35 -3.74 -12.65
N VAL A 293 8.04 -3.85 -12.41
CA VAL A 293 7.26 -2.84 -11.66
C VAL A 293 6.60 -3.35 -10.37
N TYR A 294 6.47 -4.66 -10.10
CA TYR A 294 5.74 -5.10 -8.91
C TYR A 294 6.23 -6.44 -8.34
N LYS A 295 6.33 -6.55 -7.00
CA LYS A 295 6.62 -7.83 -6.31
C LYS A 295 5.81 -7.90 -4.99
N PRO A 296 5.11 -9.02 -4.70
CA PRO A 296 4.39 -9.20 -3.45
C PRO A 296 5.34 -9.26 -2.24
N ASP A 297 4.96 -8.61 -1.14
CA ASP A 297 5.67 -8.63 0.15
C ASP A 297 5.32 -9.90 0.96
N VAL A 298 5.53 -11.08 0.36
CA VAL A 298 5.25 -12.37 0.96
C VAL A 298 6.40 -13.33 0.67
N VAL A 299 6.95 -13.98 1.71
CA VAL A 299 7.97 -15.03 1.53
C VAL A 299 7.35 -16.24 0.83
N GLY A 300 7.68 -16.44 -0.44
CA GLY A 300 7.16 -17.50 -1.29
C GLY A 300 6.75 -16.96 -2.66
N ILE A 301 5.99 -17.75 -3.43
CA ILE A 301 5.41 -17.32 -4.71
C ILE A 301 3.90 -17.32 -4.55
N ILE A 302 3.23 -16.23 -4.95
CA ILE A 302 1.77 -16.19 -5.03
C ILE A 302 1.33 -16.68 -6.41
N GLU A 303 0.33 -17.52 -6.43
CA GLU A 303 -0.39 -17.96 -7.61
C GLU A 303 -1.83 -17.45 -7.54
N VAL A 304 -2.28 -16.80 -8.61
CA VAL A 304 -3.71 -16.53 -8.84
C VAL A 304 -4.26 -17.68 -9.67
N VAL A 305 -5.29 -18.33 -9.16
CA VAL A 305 -6.04 -19.34 -9.90
C VAL A 305 -7.43 -18.78 -10.18
N HIS A 306 -7.81 -18.66 -11.45
CA HIS A 306 -9.16 -18.23 -11.81
C HIS A 306 -9.72 -18.98 -13.03
N SER A 307 -11.03 -18.93 -13.19
CA SER A 307 -11.70 -19.30 -14.43
C SER A 307 -11.92 -18.07 -15.30
N HIS A 308 -12.01 -18.30 -16.61
CA HIS A 308 -12.38 -17.27 -17.58
C HIS A 308 -13.62 -17.73 -18.35
N HIS A 309 -14.41 -16.77 -18.84
CA HIS A 309 -15.57 -17.05 -19.68
C HIS A 309 -15.40 -16.37 -21.05
N GLY A 310 -14.87 -17.12 -22.02
CA GLY A 310 -14.90 -16.76 -23.45
C GLY A 310 -13.68 -16.02 -23.97
N GLY A 311 -12.86 -16.71 -24.77
CA GLY A 311 -11.76 -16.16 -25.57
C GLY A 311 -11.09 -17.23 -26.43
N ASP A 312 -10.30 -16.82 -27.43
CA ASP A 312 -9.56 -17.75 -28.33
C ASP A 312 -8.33 -18.39 -27.66
N LYS A 313 -7.91 -17.88 -26.50
CA LYS A 313 -6.76 -18.36 -25.71
C LYS A 313 -7.12 -18.44 -24.23
N ILE A 314 -6.63 -19.48 -23.56
CA ILE A 314 -6.92 -19.75 -22.14
C ILE A 314 -6.27 -18.70 -21.23
N LEU A 315 -5.00 -18.36 -21.46
CA LEU A 315 -4.36 -17.20 -20.83
C LEU A 315 -4.55 -15.95 -21.70
N SER A 316 -5.10 -14.90 -21.11
CA SER A 316 -5.22 -13.60 -21.76
C SER A 316 -3.87 -12.85 -21.80
N PRO A 317 -3.68 -11.91 -22.74
CA PRO A 317 -2.54 -10.98 -22.69
C PRO A 317 -2.42 -10.23 -21.35
N GLU A 318 -3.56 -9.96 -20.71
CA GLU A 318 -3.64 -9.32 -19.39
C GLU A 318 -3.09 -10.24 -18.29
N ASP A 319 -3.37 -11.54 -18.34
CA ASP A 319 -2.83 -12.54 -17.39
C ASP A 319 -1.32 -12.69 -17.52
N GLN A 320 -0.83 -12.72 -18.76
CA GLN A 320 0.60 -12.77 -19.06
C GLN A 320 1.29 -11.50 -18.59
N GLY A 321 0.71 -10.35 -18.92
CA GLY A 321 1.17 -9.05 -18.45
C GLY A 321 1.16 -8.95 -16.93
N ALA A 322 0.14 -9.47 -16.25
CA ALA A 322 0.06 -9.50 -14.79
C ALA A 322 1.14 -10.40 -14.18
N ALA A 323 1.32 -11.62 -14.68
CA ALA A 323 2.35 -12.53 -14.18
C ALA A 323 3.75 -11.92 -14.30
N GLU A 324 4.07 -11.33 -15.46
CA GLU A 324 5.34 -10.66 -15.70
C GLU A 324 5.51 -9.41 -14.83
N ARG A 325 4.47 -8.58 -14.75
CA ARG A 325 4.49 -7.32 -13.98
C ARG A 325 4.63 -7.56 -12.48
N PHE A 326 3.92 -8.56 -11.94
CA PHE A 326 3.78 -8.82 -10.50
C PHE A 326 4.69 -9.91 -9.96
N GLY A 327 5.43 -10.63 -10.81
CA GLY A 327 6.31 -11.72 -10.37
C GLY A 327 5.54 -12.86 -9.69
N ILE A 328 4.31 -13.12 -10.16
CA ILE A 328 3.38 -14.13 -9.65
C ILE A 328 3.17 -15.24 -10.68
N ILE A 329 2.54 -16.33 -10.27
CA ILE A 329 1.97 -17.32 -11.20
C ILE A 329 0.52 -16.93 -11.46
N VAL A 330 0.10 -16.96 -12.71
CA VAL A 330 -1.33 -16.86 -13.07
C VAL A 330 -1.70 -18.18 -13.75
N THR A 331 -2.74 -18.80 -13.24
CA THR A 331 -3.27 -20.07 -13.72
C THR A 331 -4.75 -19.90 -14.04
N VAL A 332 -5.11 -20.26 -15.27
CA VAL A 332 -6.48 -20.18 -15.77
C VAL A 332 -7.02 -21.58 -16.02
N ILE A 333 -8.25 -21.83 -15.56
CA ILE A 333 -8.97 -23.09 -15.79
C ILE A 333 -10.28 -22.84 -16.54
N GLU A 334 -10.49 -23.58 -17.63
CA GLU A 334 -11.74 -23.56 -18.39
C GLU A 334 -12.79 -24.49 -17.80
N ALA A 335 -14.06 -24.24 -18.12
CA ALA A 335 -15.20 -25.08 -17.75
C ALA A 335 -15.07 -26.56 -18.17
N ASN A 336 -14.27 -26.86 -19.20
CA ASN A 336 -14.02 -28.21 -19.71
C ASN A 336 -12.83 -28.91 -19.04
N GLY A 337 -12.12 -28.24 -18.10
CA GLY A 337 -10.96 -28.78 -17.40
C GLY A 337 -9.61 -28.49 -18.05
N ASN A 338 -9.59 -27.78 -19.19
CA ASN A 338 -8.34 -27.30 -19.76
C ASN A 338 -7.70 -26.27 -18.82
N ILE A 339 -6.41 -26.43 -18.57
CA ILE A 339 -5.62 -25.53 -17.72
C ILE A 339 -4.53 -24.90 -18.56
N ASP A 340 -4.30 -23.62 -18.34
CA ASP A 340 -3.08 -22.94 -18.76
C ASP A 340 -2.47 -22.14 -17.61
N SER A 341 -1.15 -21.95 -17.64
CA SER A 341 -0.44 -21.28 -16.55
C SER A 341 0.80 -20.59 -17.07
N THR A 342 1.11 -19.42 -16.51
CA THR A 342 2.35 -18.70 -16.79
C THR A 342 3.58 -19.43 -16.25
N HIS A 343 3.38 -20.49 -15.46
CA HIS A 343 4.42 -21.41 -15.02
C HIS A 343 4.20 -22.83 -15.59
N TYR A 344 5.00 -23.21 -16.58
CA TYR A 344 4.80 -24.48 -17.32
C TYR A 344 4.78 -25.76 -16.46
N PRO A 345 5.67 -25.95 -15.46
CA PRO A 345 5.56 -27.10 -14.56
C PRO A 345 4.26 -27.14 -13.76
N ARG A 346 3.69 -25.97 -13.43
CA ARG A 346 2.46 -25.85 -12.64
C ARG A 346 1.26 -26.37 -13.44
N LYS A 347 1.17 -25.99 -14.72
CA LYS A 347 0.16 -26.52 -15.66
C LYS A 347 0.08 -28.05 -15.63
N ARG A 348 1.22 -28.74 -15.81
CA ARG A 348 1.28 -30.21 -15.83
C ARG A 348 0.88 -30.84 -14.49
N GLN A 349 1.24 -30.20 -13.38
CA GLN A 349 0.89 -30.69 -12.05
C GLN A 349 -0.64 -30.64 -11.83
N LEU A 350 -1.27 -29.52 -12.19
CA LEU A 350 -2.70 -29.34 -12.01
C LEU A 350 -3.54 -30.22 -12.96
N GLN A 351 -3.06 -30.44 -14.18
CA GLN A 351 -3.68 -31.38 -15.12
C GLN A 351 -3.72 -32.80 -14.52
N ARG A 352 -2.60 -33.29 -14.00
CA ARG A 352 -2.55 -34.60 -13.32
C ARG A 352 -3.48 -34.66 -12.10
N LEU A 353 -3.54 -33.59 -11.32
CA LEU A 353 -4.41 -33.51 -10.15
C LEU A 353 -5.89 -33.63 -10.50
N LEU A 354 -6.31 -33.15 -11.68
CA LEU A 354 -7.68 -33.28 -12.18
C LEU A 354 -7.96 -34.63 -12.85
N ASP A 355 -6.93 -35.26 -13.45
CA ASP A 355 -7.02 -36.56 -14.12
C ASP A 355 -6.94 -37.75 -13.15
N GLU A 356 -6.35 -37.57 -11.96
CA GLU A 356 -6.33 -38.58 -10.90
C GLU A 356 -7.74 -38.68 -10.27
N ASP A 357 -8.40 -39.84 -10.34
CA ASP A 357 -9.75 -40.09 -9.78
C ASP A 357 -9.87 -39.85 -8.27
#